data_AF-A0A7Y2DFZ5-F1
#
_entry.id   AF-A0A7Y2DFZ5-F1
#
_cell.length_a   1.000
_cell.length_b   1.000
_cell.length_c   1.000
_cell.angle_alpha   90.00
_cell.angle_beta   90.00
_cell.angle_gamma   90.00
#
_symmetry.space_group_name_H-M   'P 1'
#
loop_
_entity.id
_entity.type
_entity.pdbx_description
1 polymer ?
#
loop_
_entity_poly.entity_id
_entity_poly.type
_entity_poly.pdbx_seq_one_letter_code
_entity_poly.pdbx_strand_id
1 'polypeptide(L)' 'TVSAIGVLLEQDVCNEVNEEVEDSFQFEVLYTEPYLFRFYTGDDANGDPEFLEIEVPVSD' A
#
# COMPACT_ATOMS: atom_id res chain seq x y z
N THR A 1 17.76 -2.48 10.68
CA THR A 1 17.89 -1.90 9.33
C THR A 1 16.50 -1.82 8.75
N VAL A 2 16.07 -0.66 8.25
CA VAL A 2 14.74 -0.51 7.64
C VAL A 2 14.86 -0.81 6.15
N SER A 3 14.04 -1.74 5.65
CA SER A 3 14.02 -2.15 4.24
C SER A 3 12.68 -1.71 3.63
N ALA A 4 12.73 -0.82 2.64
CA ALA A 4 11.54 -0.42 1.90
C ALA A 4 11.38 -1.33 0.66
N ILE A 5 10.22 -1.96 0.52
CA ILE A 5 9.83 -2.72 -0.67
C ILE A 5 8.65 -1.97 -1.30
N GLY A 6 8.81 -1.57 -2.56
CA GLY A 6 7.75 -0.91 -3.34
C GLY A 6 7.28 -1.81 -4.47
N VAL A 7 5.97 -1.84 -4.69
CA VAL A 7 5.33 -2.47 -5.86
C VAL A 7 4.54 -1.37 -6.57
N LEU A 8 4.77 -1.23 -7.88
CA LEU A 8 3.98 -0.35 -8.74
C LEU A 8 3.06 -1.22 -9.59
N LEU A 9 1.76 -1.01 -9.49
CA LEU A 9 0.79 -1.59 -10.42
C LEU A 9 0.69 -0.66 -11.63
N GLU A 10 1.27 -1.06 -12.76
CA GLU A 10 1.17 -0.31 -14.02
C GLU A 10 -0.25 -0.47 -14.59
N GLN A 11 -1.03 0.61 -14.60
CA GLN A 11 -2.31 0.69 -15.30
C GLN A 11 -2.27 1.83 -16.31
N ASP A 12 -2.17 1.48 -17.60
CA ASP A 12 -2.13 2.45 -18.71
C ASP A 12 -3.48 3.17 -18.92
N VAL A 13 -4.57 2.61 -18.41
CA VAL A 13 -5.92 3.16 -18.57
C VAL A 13 -6.63 3.18 -17.22
N CYS A 14 -6.60 4.33 -16.56
CA CYS A 14 -7.40 4.61 -15.37
C CYS A 14 -8.84 4.91 -15.80
N ASN A 15 -9.61 3.86 -16.08
CA ASN A 15 -11.04 3.99 -16.36
C ASN A 15 -11.78 4.28 -15.05
N GLU A 16 -12.82 5.11 -15.11
CA GLU A 16 -13.71 5.31 -13.98
C GLU A 16 -14.41 3.99 -13.65
N VAL A 17 -14.03 3.36 -12.53
CA VAL A 17 -14.62 2.11 -12.09
C VAL A 17 -15.78 2.44 -11.15
N ASN A 18 -17.00 2.17 -11.62
CA ASN A 18 -18.23 2.35 -10.84
C ASN A 18 -18.53 1.17 -9.88
N GLU A 19 -17.56 0.28 -9.69
CA GLU A 19 -17.66 -0.94 -8.88
C GLU A 19 -16.48 -1.00 -7.89
N GLU A 20 -16.71 -1.57 -6.72
CA GLU A 20 -15.64 -1.83 -5.76
C GLU A 20 -14.70 -2.88 -6.34
N VAL A 21 -13.40 -2.53 -6.43
CA VAL A 21 -12.35 -3.44 -6.94
C VAL A 21 -11.56 -3.96 -5.74
N GLU A 22 -11.50 -5.28 -5.61
CA GLU A 22 -10.63 -5.96 -4.65
C GLU A 22 -9.44 -6.56 -5.40
N ASP A 23 -8.24 -6.40 -4.84
CA ASP A 23 -7.02 -7.02 -5.34
C ASP A 23 -6.23 -7.64 -4.19
N SER A 24 -5.35 -8.57 -4.50
CA SER A 24 -4.52 -9.30 -3.55
C SER A 24 -3.10 -9.42 -4.08
N PHE A 25 -2.12 -9.04 -3.28
CA PHE A 25 -0.71 -9.24 -3.59
C PHE A 25 -0.08 -10.21 -2.58
N GLN A 26 0.78 -11.08 -3.08
CA GLN A 26 1.57 -11.98 -2.23
C GLN A 26 2.91 -11.31 -1.90
N PHE A 27 3.30 -11.38 -0.64
CA PHE A 27 4.61 -10.94 -0.19
C PHE A 27 5.22 -11.99 0.73
N GLU A 28 6.55 -12.08 0.74
CA GLU A 28 7.29 -12.97 1.62
C GLU A 28 7.48 -12.30 2.98
N VAL A 29 7.10 -13.00 4.06
CA VAL A 29 7.29 -12.53 5.43
C VAL A 29 8.73 -12.84 5.85
N LEU A 30 9.60 -11.83 5.79
CA LEU A 30 11.04 -11.96 6.10
C LEU A 30 11.40 -11.55 7.54
N TYR A 31 10.53 -10.77 8.18
CA TYR A 31 10.70 -10.18 9.50
C TYR A 31 9.52 -10.51 10.40
N THR A 32 9.76 -10.52 11.71
CA THR A 32 8.78 -10.86 12.77
C THR A 32 8.10 -9.65 13.39
N GLU A 33 8.51 -8.43 13.01
CA GLU A 33 7.85 -7.19 13.44
C GLU A 33 6.59 -6.93 12.59
N PRO A 34 5.57 -6.21 13.12
CA PRO A 34 4.40 -5.82 12.35
C PRO A 34 4.77 -5.08 11.05
N TYR A 35 4.03 -5.35 9.98
CA TYR A 35 4.21 -4.71 8.69
C TYR A 35 3.28 -3.50 8.60
N LEU A 36 3.83 -2.34 8.23
CA LEU A 36 3.06 -1.14 7.93
C LEU A 36 2.93 -0.99 6.41
N PHE A 37 1.73 -1.20 5.90
CA PHE A 37 1.38 -0.91 4.50
C PHE A 37 0.92 0.54 4.40
N ARG A 38 1.46 1.26 3.41
CA ARG A 38 1.12 2.67 3.15
C ARG A 38 0.65 2.79 1.71
N PHE A 39 -0.63 3.09 1.53
CA PHE A 39 -1.23 3.30 0.22
C PHE A 39 -1.34 4.80 -0.02
N TYR A 40 -0.67 5.30 -1.04
CA TYR A 40 -0.72 6.73 -1.38
C TYR A 40 -2.12 7.12 -1.84
N THR A 41 -2.70 8.16 -1.24
CA THR A 41 -4.06 8.63 -1.55
C THR A 41 -4.11 10.01 -2.21
N GLY A 42 -2.96 10.62 -2.46
CA GLY A 42 -2.85 11.98 -2.99
C GLY A 42 -2.04 12.89 -2.08
N ASP A 43 -2.02 14.18 -2.40
CA ASP A 43 -1.42 15.20 -1.56
C ASP A 43 -2.51 16.03 -0.86
N ASP A 44 -2.24 16.48 0.36
CA ASP A 44 -3.12 17.37 1.12
C ASP A 44 -3.17 18.79 0.53
N ALA A 45 -3.90 19.70 1.18
CA ALA A 45 -4.02 21.09 0.74
C ALA A 45 -2.68 21.88 0.73
N ASN A 46 -1.67 21.40 1.44
CA ASN A 46 -0.34 22.00 1.50
C ASN A 46 0.64 21.36 0.50
N GLY A 47 0.22 20.28 -0.18
CA GLY A 47 1.07 19.50 -1.09
C GLY A 47 1.89 18.41 -0.37
N ASP A 48 1.53 18.06 0.86
CA ASP A 48 2.17 16.97 1.60
C ASP A 48 1.47 15.63 1.31
N PRO A 49 2.21 14.53 1.08
CA PRO A 49 1.62 13.27 0.65
C PRO A 49 0.82 12.59 1.78
N GLU A 50 -0.42 12.22 1.48
CA GLU A 50 -1.31 11.47 2.36
C GLU A 50 -1.30 9.98 2.03
N PHE A 51 -1.43 9.16 3.08
CA PHE A 51 -1.44 7.72 2.96
C PHE A 51 -2.54 7.10 3.81
N LEU A 52 -3.23 6.11 3.26
CA LEU A 52 -3.95 5.13 4.07
C LEU A 52 -2.94 4.14 4.64
N GLU A 53 -2.89 4.04 5.95
CA GLU A 53 -1.93 3.17 6.66
C GLU A 53 -2.64 1.97 7.27
N ILE A 54 -2.11 0.77 7.02
CA ILE A 54 -2.63 -0.49 7.54
C ILE A 54 -1.48 -1.23 8.24
N GLU A 55 -1.61 -1.40 9.55
CA GLU A 55 -0.67 -2.21 10.34
C GLU A 55 -1.16 -3.66 10.43
N VAL A 56 -0.34 -4.59 9.96
CA VAL A 56 -0.62 -6.02 9.97
C VAL A 56 0.33 -6.71 10.95
N PRO A 57 -0.19 -7.29 12.06
CA PRO A 57 0.65 -8.01 13.01
C PRO A 57 1.15 -9.32 12.43
N VAL A 58 2.37 -9.71 12.79
CA VAL A 58 2.88 -11.06 12.53
C VAL A 58 2.56 -11.93 13.75
N SER A 59 1.78 -12.98 13.54
CA SER A 59 1.53 -14.00 14.56
C SER A 59 2.53 -15.14 14.37
N ASP A 60 3.16 -15.58 15.46
CA ASP A 60 3.96 -16.82 15.51
C ASP A 60 3.12 -18.09 15.29
#